data_AF-A0A2N2E981-F1
#
_entry.id   AF-A0A2N2E981-F1
#
_cell.length_a   1.000
_cell.length_b   1.000
_cell.length_c   1.000
_cell.angle_alpha   90.00
_cell.angle_beta   90.00
_cell.angle_gamma   90.00
#
_symmetry.space_group_name_H-M   'P 1'
#
loop_
_entity.id
_entity.type
_entity.pdbx_description
1 polymer ?
#
loop_
_entity_poly.entity_id
_entity_poly.type
_entity_poly.pdbx_seq_one_letter_code
_entity_poly.pdbx_strand_id
1 'polypeptide(L)'
;MINLDERRLDIISVATKAFEIITRIPNDVRKDDKERTGIQVLVRQPGTRNLVFVSIKEPSEAAKFFSAEKAVRSDLRFEMTSQESEDPKKLQFPGSVMIEVEDGHFLQASISGLQSEEDVAVAIAILSSLLSTIPSDLCERIRAQGGELPSCFEEEGHYLYEKEINSLVWPFM
;
A
#
# COMPACT_ATOMS: atom_id res chain seq x y z
N MET A 1 -12.44 -4.77 15.67
CA MET A 1 -11.85 -5.71 14.68
C MET A 1 -12.55 -5.56 13.34
N ILE A 2 -11.82 -5.23 12.27
CA ILE A 2 -12.38 -4.99 10.93
C ILE A 2 -12.59 -6.34 10.22
N ASN A 3 -13.81 -6.65 9.77
CA ASN A 3 -14.06 -7.83 8.92
C ASN A 3 -13.65 -7.52 7.47
N LEU A 4 -12.54 -8.07 7.00
CA LEU A 4 -12.01 -7.75 5.67
C LEU A 4 -12.86 -8.33 4.55
N ASP A 5 -13.57 -9.43 4.78
CA ASP A 5 -14.44 -10.02 3.76
C ASP A 5 -15.63 -9.10 3.46
N GLU A 6 -16.22 -8.48 4.48
CA GLU A 6 -17.27 -7.46 4.33
C GLU A 6 -16.75 -6.18 3.64
N ARG A 7 -15.47 -5.84 3.82
CA ARG A 7 -14.83 -4.68 3.19
C ARG A 7 -14.15 -5.00 1.86
N ARG A 8 -14.33 -6.21 1.32
CA ARG A 8 -13.66 -6.68 0.09
C ARG A 8 -13.92 -5.76 -1.11
N LEU A 9 -15.18 -5.32 -1.28
CA LEU A 9 -15.55 -4.44 -2.39
C LEU A 9 -14.92 -3.05 -2.26
N ASP A 10 -14.82 -2.52 -1.04
CA ASP A 10 -14.14 -1.25 -0.78
C ASP A 10 -12.66 -1.34 -1.14
N ILE A 11 -11.99 -2.42 -0.73
CA ILE A 11 -10.58 -2.67 -1.07
C ILE A 11 -10.40 -2.71 -2.58
N ILE A 12 -11.25 -3.44 -3.31
CA ILE A 12 -11.20 -3.53 -4.78
C ILE A 12 -11.42 -2.14 -5.40
N SER A 13 -12.40 -1.39 -4.91
CA SER A 13 -12.78 -0.08 -5.42
C SER A 13 -11.64 0.94 -5.27
N VAL A 14 -11.06 1.04 -4.06
CA VAL A 14 -9.94 1.94 -3.76
C VAL A 14 -8.71 1.52 -4.57
N ALA A 15 -8.37 0.23 -4.59
CA ALA A 15 -7.21 -0.26 -5.34
C ALA A 15 -7.35 -0.02 -6.84
N THR A 16 -8.54 -0.24 -7.41
CA THR A 16 -8.83 0.04 -8.83
C THR A 16 -8.67 1.51 -9.14
N LYS A 17 -9.27 2.40 -8.32
CA LYS A 17 -9.18 3.84 -8.53
C LYS A 17 -7.73 4.33 -8.41
N ALA A 18 -7.01 3.87 -7.39
CA ALA A 18 -5.62 4.26 -7.19
C ALA A 18 -4.73 3.81 -8.36
N PHE A 19 -4.89 2.56 -8.81
CA PHE A 19 -4.20 2.05 -9.99
C PHE A 19 -4.51 2.88 -11.25
N GLU A 20 -5.78 3.20 -11.51
CA GLU A 20 -6.17 3.98 -12.68
C GLU A 20 -5.69 5.43 -12.63
N ILE A 21 -5.62 6.06 -11.45
CA ILE A 21 -5.05 7.40 -11.30
C ILE A 21 -3.56 7.37 -11.59
N ILE A 22 -2.82 6.47 -10.92
CA ILE A 22 -1.35 6.38 -11.04
C ILE A 22 -0.93 6.08 -12.48
N THR A 23 -1.58 5.11 -13.13
CA THR A 23 -1.23 4.72 -14.51
C THR A 23 -1.65 5.73 -15.58
N ARG A 24 -2.47 6.73 -15.24
CA ARG A 24 -2.80 7.87 -16.12
C ARG A 24 -1.81 9.02 -16.00
N ILE A 25 -0.92 9.00 -15.02
CA ILE A 25 0.13 10.01 -14.88
C ILE A 25 1.10 9.88 -16.06
N PRO A 26 1.44 10.98 -16.76
CA PRO A 26 2.37 10.95 -17.87
C PRO A 26 3.72 10.32 -17.51
N ASN A 27 4.28 9.52 -18.42
CA ASN A 27 5.53 8.78 -18.20
C ASN A 27 6.74 9.68 -17.92
N ASP A 28 6.74 10.93 -18.40
CA ASP A 28 7.79 11.93 -18.12
C ASP A 28 7.77 12.43 -16.67
N VAL A 29 6.59 12.40 -16.03
CA VAL A 29 6.42 12.71 -14.60
C VAL A 29 6.74 11.48 -13.75
N ARG A 30 6.11 10.34 -14.09
CA ARG A 30 6.21 9.07 -13.35
C ARG A 30 7.58 8.40 -13.47
N LYS A 31 8.30 8.67 -14.58
CA LYS A 31 9.59 8.06 -14.93
C LYS A 31 9.55 6.53 -14.92
N ASP A 32 8.43 5.94 -15.33
CA ASP A 32 8.26 4.50 -15.47
C ASP A 32 8.33 4.09 -16.94
N ASP A 33 9.28 3.23 -17.26
CA ASP A 33 9.47 2.68 -18.61
C ASP A 33 8.67 1.37 -18.82
N LYS A 34 8.06 0.84 -17.76
CA LYS A 34 7.29 -0.40 -17.78
C LYS A 34 5.81 -0.13 -17.94
N GLU A 35 5.19 -0.86 -18.87
CA GLU A 35 3.74 -0.94 -18.94
C GLU A 35 3.19 -1.69 -17.72
N ARG A 36 2.26 -1.05 -16.98
CA ARG A 36 1.63 -1.64 -15.80
C ARG A 36 0.22 -2.09 -16.16
N THR A 37 0.00 -3.39 -16.13
CA THR A 37 -1.26 -4.03 -16.56
C THR A 37 -2.20 -4.36 -15.40
N GLY A 38 -1.71 -4.30 -14.16
CA GLY A 38 -2.51 -4.53 -12.96
C GLY A 38 -1.66 -4.60 -11.70
N ILE A 39 -2.35 -4.71 -10.55
CA ILE A 39 -1.73 -4.90 -9.24
C ILE A 39 -2.32 -6.12 -8.53
N GLN A 40 -1.49 -6.79 -7.74
CA GLN A 40 -1.96 -7.74 -6.74
C GLN A 40 -2.07 -7.05 -5.39
N VAL A 41 -3.19 -7.26 -4.71
CA VAL A 41 -3.50 -6.70 -3.40
C VAL A 41 -3.68 -7.83 -2.40
N LEU A 42 -2.94 -7.74 -1.29
CA LEU A 42 -3.13 -8.57 -0.10
C LEU A 42 -3.39 -7.65 1.08
N VAL A 43 -4.58 -7.72 1.68
CA VAL A 43 -4.88 -7.11 2.97
C VAL A 43 -5.09 -8.22 3.99
N ARG A 44 -4.45 -8.15 5.15
CA ARG A 44 -4.58 -9.19 6.18
C ARG A 44 -4.44 -8.63 7.58
N GLN A 45 -5.05 -9.33 8.52
CA GLN A 45 -4.74 -9.21 9.95
C GLN A 45 -3.83 -10.39 10.34
N PRO A 46 -2.53 -10.15 10.62
CA PRO A 46 -1.61 -11.20 11.04
C PRO A 46 -2.13 -12.04 12.21
N GLY A 47 -1.77 -13.32 12.23
CA GLY A 47 -2.23 -14.27 13.26
C GLY A 47 -3.69 -14.73 13.12
N THR A 48 -4.41 -14.30 12.08
CA THR A 48 -5.82 -14.67 11.85
C THR A 48 -6.06 -15.21 10.44
N ARG A 49 -7.28 -15.69 10.17
CA ARG A 49 -7.76 -16.03 8.81
C ARG A 49 -8.42 -14.84 8.09
N ASN A 50 -8.44 -13.68 8.72
CA ASN A 50 -9.05 -12.47 8.18
C ASN A 50 -8.10 -11.86 7.14
N LEU A 51 -8.36 -12.14 5.85
CA LEU A 51 -7.56 -11.66 4.74
C LEU A 51 -8.39 -11.49 3.47
N VAL A 52 -7.96 -10.55 2.63
CA VAL A 52 -8.43 -10.35 1.27
C VAL A 52 -7.24 -10.42 0.34
N PHE A 53 -7.32 -11.31 -0.65
CA PHE A 53 -6.32 -11.47 -1.70
C PHE A 53 -6.99 -11.35 -3.06
N VAL A 54 -6.70 -10.28 -3.79
CA VAL A 54 -7.41 -9.91 -5.02
C VAL A 54 -6.47 -9.34 -6.07
N SER A 55 -6.73 -9.68 -7.32
CA SER A 55 -6.08 -9.09 -8.49
C SER A 55 -6.92 -7.92 -9.01
N ILE A 56 -6.27 -6.81 -9.31
CA ILE A 56 -6.88 -5.65 -9.97
C ILE A 56 -6.35 -5.61 -11.40
N LYS A 57 -7.26 -5.64 -12.38
CA LYS A 57 -6.93 -5.82 -13.81
C LYS A 57 -6.10 -7.09 -14.02
N GLU A 58 -4.97 -7.03 -14.73
CA GLU A 58 -4.15 -8.17 -15.11
C GLU A 58 -2.72 -8.05 -14.54
N PRO A 59 -2.51 -8.26 -13.23
CA PRO A 59 -1.17 -8.25 -12.65
C PRO A 59 -0.33 -9.41 -13.18
N SER A 60 0.98 -9.16 -13.36
CA SER A 60 1.94 -10.19 -13.75
C SER A 60 2.00 -11.33 -12.72
N GLU A 61 2.46 -12.51 -13.13
CA GLU A 61 2.66 -13.62 -12.19
C GLU A 61 3.62 -13.22 -11.05
N ALA A 62 4.69 -12.50 -11.37
CA ALA A 62 5.63 -11.98 -10.38
C ALA A 62 4.93 -11.07 -9.36
N ALA A 63 4.03 -10.18 -9.80
CA ALA A 63 3.26 -9.33 -8.89
C ALA A 63 2.39 -10.16 -7.93
N LYS A 64 1.75 -11.22 -8.44
CA LYS A 64 0.93 -12.13 -7.62
C LYS A 64 1.75 -12.76 -6.49
N PHE A 65 2.93 -13.28 -6.79
CA PHE A 65 3.81 -13.89 -5.78
C PHE A 65 4.41 -12.86 -4.82
N PHE A 66 4.91 -11.73 -5.34
CA PHE A 66 5.61 -10.75 -4.53
C PHE A 66 4.73 -10.10 -3.47
N SER A 67 3.44 -9.84 -3.73
CA SER A 67 2.53 -9.31 -2.71
C SER A 67 2.42 -10.23 -1.47
N ALA A 68 2.36 -11.55 -1.67
CA ALA A 68 2.32 -12.51 -0.57
C ALA A 68 3.66 -12.62 0.15
N GLU A 69 4.76 -12.65 -0.60
CA GLU A 69 6.12 -12.72 -0.06
C GLU A 69 6.46 -11.50 0.80
N LYS A 70 6.20 -10.29 0.29
CA LYS A 70 6.38 -9.02 1.01
C LYS A 70 5.60 -9.05 2.33
N ALA A 71 4.34 -9.49 2.30
CA ALA A 71 3.50 -9.53 3.49
C ALA A 71 4.03 -10.48 4.59
N VAL A 72 4.45 -11.68 4.21
CA VAL A 72 5.01 -12.66 5.15
C VAL A 72 6.32 -12.15 5.76
N ARG A 73 7.18 -11.51 4.95
CA ARG A 73 8.48 -11.07 5.42
C ARG A 73 8.42 -9.87 6.36
N SER A 74 7.56 -8.88 6.09
CA SER A 74 7.42 -7.73 6.98
C SER A 74 6.74 -8.12 8.31
N ASP A 75 5.82 -9.09 8.28
CA ASP A 75 5.20 -9.66 9.49
C ASP A 75 6.21 -10.33 10.43
N LEU A 76 7.12 -11.14 9.87
CA LEU A 76 8.17 -11.81 10.65
C LEU A 76 9.17 -10.83 11.31
N ARG A 77 9.18 -9.57 10.89
CA ARG A 77 10.17 -8.57 11.32
C ARG A 77 9.58 -7.41 12.12
N PHE A 78 8.26 -7.33 12.26
CA PHE A 78 7.57 -6.17 12.83
C PHE A 78 7.96 -4.84 12.15
N GLU A 79 8.38 -4.89 10.89
CA GLU A 79 8.75 -3.68 10.15
C GLU A 79 7.46 -3.01 9.65
N MET A 80 7.14 -1.86 10.24
CA MET A 80 5.91 -1.12 9.94
C MET A 80 5.96 -0.42 8.58
N THR A 81 7.08 -0.52 7.84
CA THR A 81 7.39 0.32 6.68
C THR A 81 8.46 -0.20 5.74
N SER A 82 8.64 0.55 4.64
CA SER A 82 8.94 0.03 3.33
C SER A 82 9.64 1.14 2.50
N GLN A 83 10.97 1.19 2.53
CA GLN A 83 11.79 1.91 1.55
C GLN A 83 13.02 1.08 1.15
N GLU A 84 13.43 1.22 -0.12
CA GLU A 84 14.64 0.66 -0.76
C GLU A 84 14.83 -0.87 -0.81
N SER A 85 14.33 -1.48 -1.89
CA SER A 85 14.48 -2.92 -2.20
C SER A 85 15.85 -3.36 -2.74
N GLU A 86 16.94 -2.59 -2.53
CA GLU A 86 18.28 -3.00 -2.99
C GLU A 86 19.20 -3.52 -1.88
N ASP A 87 18.82 -3.42 -0.59
CA ASP A 87 19.64 -3.93 0.51
C ASP A 87 18.98 -5.10 1.27
N PRO A 88 19.32 -6.36 0.91
CA PRO A 88 18.92 -7.56 1.64
C PRO A 88 19.39 -7.60 3.09
N LYS A 89 20.24 -6.67 3.55
CA LYS A 89 20.66 -6.55 4.96
C LYS A 89 19.73 -5.64 5.77
N LYS A 90 19.01 -4.73 5.12
CA LYS A 90 18.00 -3.86 5.76
C LYS A 90 16.61 -4.46 5.74
N LEU A 91 16.31 -5.32 4.75
CA LEU A 91 15.08 -6.12 4.65
C LEU A 91 13.78 -5.31 4.72
N GLN A 92 13.82 -4.05 4.26
CA GLN A 92 12.66 -3.20 4.09
C GLN A 92 11.94 -3.57 2.78
N PHE A 93 10.61 -3.65 2.79
CA PHE A 93 9.83 -4.25 1.68
C PHE A 93 8.86 -3.26 1.01
N PRO A 94 9.30 -2.48 0.00
CA PRO A 94 8.47 -1.52 -0.72
C PRO A 94 7.10 -2.08 -1.09
N GLY A 95 6.05 -1.38 -0.69
CA GLY A 95 4.66 -1.76 -0.96
C GLY A 95 4.01 -2.67 0.09
N SER A 96 4.64 -2.93 1.23
CA SER A 96 4.01 -3.58 2.40
C SER A 96 3.95 -2.62 3.57
N VAL A 97 2.75 -2.23 3.97
CA VAL A 97 2.50 -1.31 5.09
C VAL A 97 1.75 -2.06 6.17
N MET A 98 2.25 -2.00 7.40
CA MET A 98 1.62 -2.58 8.58
C MET A 98 1.38 -1.49 9.62
N ILE A 99 0.18 -1.47 10.20
CA ILE A 99 -0.20 -0.49 11.21
C ILE A 99 -0.87 -1.18 12.38
N GLU A 100 -0.50 -0.81 13.60
CA GLU A 100 -1.23 -1.22 14.79
C GLU A 100 -2.56 -0.48 14.85
N VAL A 101 -3.69 -1.17 15.00
CA VAL A 101 -5.04 -0.59 15.02
C VAL A 101 -5.50 -0.34 16.45
N GLU A 102 -5.66 -1.41 17.25
CA GLU A 102 -6.10 -1.42 18.66
C GLU A 102 -5.57 -2.66 19.37
N ASP A 103 -5.27 -2.58 20.67
CA ASP A 103 -4.93 -3.72 21.55
C ASP A 103 -3.84 -4.67 21.01
N GLY A 104 -2.80 -4.13 20.35
CA GLY A 104 -1.73 -4.94 19.75
C GLY A 104 -2.14 -5.72 18.49
N HIS A 105 -3.31 -5.42 17.92
CA HIS A 105 -3.73 -5.98 16.63
C HIS A 105 -3.21 -5.15 15.47
N PHE A 106 -2.65 -5.83 14.47
CA PHE A 106 -2.10 -5.21 13.27
C PHE A 106 -3.01 -5.41 12.08
N LEU A 107 -3.08 -4.40 11.22
CA LEU A 107 -3.61 -4.51 9.88
C LEU A 107 -2.48 -4.27 8.88
N GLN A 108 -2.45 -5.06 7.83
CA GLN A 108 -1.39 -5.03 6.84
C GLN A 108 -1.97 -4.97 5.44
N ALA A 109 -1.44 -4.09 4.60
CA ALA A 109 -1.70 -4.05 3.17
C ALA A 109 -0.39 -4.23 2.40
N SER A 110 -0.36 -5.20 1.49
CA SER A 110 0.77 -5.46 0.61
C SER A 110 0.34 -5.43 -0.85
N ILE A 111 1.01 -4.56 -1.61
CA ILE A 111 0.73 -4.25 -2.99
C ILE A 111 1.94 -4.61 -3.85
N SER A 112 1.67 -5.09 -5.05
CA SER A 112 2.70 -5.37 -6.03
C SER A 112 2.16 -5.16 -7.44
N GLY A 113 2.92 -4.45 -8.26
CA GLY A 113 2.65 -4.26 -9.69
C GLY A 113 3.01 -2.87 -10.21
N LEU A 114 3.18 -1.89 -9.33
CA LEU A 114 3.59 -0.52 -9.68
C LEU A 114 5.08 -0.29 -9.38
N GLN A 115 5.54 0.96 -9.39
CA GLN A 115 6.81 1.31 -8.77
C GLN A 115 6.71 1.15 -7.24
N SER A 116 7.86 1.03 -6.59
CA SER A 116 7.95 0.75 -5.15
C SER A 116 7.15 1.74 -4.29
N GLU A 117 7.29 3.03 -4.57
CA GLU A 117 6.65 4.14 -3.85
C GLU A 117 5.15 4.21 -4.15
N GLU A 118 4.76 3.83 -5.37
CA GLU A 118 3.37 3.77 -5.81
C GLU A 118 2.62 2.62 -5.15
N ASP A 119 3.25 1.44 -5.04
CA ASP A 119 2.72 0.31 -4.28
C ASP A 119 2.43 0.74 -2.82
N VAL A 120 3.32 1.54 -2.21
CA VAL A 120 3.12 2.10 -0.85
C VAL A 120 1.93 3.07 -0.82
N ALA A 121 1.82 3.98 -1.79
CA ALA A 121 0.71 4.93 -1.85
C ALA A 121 -0.64 4.21 -1.96
N VAL A 122 -0.72 3.14 -2.74
CA VAL A 122 -1.93 2.29 -2.83
C VAL A 122 -2.21 1.59 -1.49
N ALA A 123 -1.19 1.06 -0.82
CA ALA A 123 -1.34 0.40 0.48
C ALA A 123 -1.92 1.38 1.53
N ILE A 124 -1.40 2.61 1.58
CA ILE A 124 -1.89 3.68 2.46
C ILE A 124 -3.32 4.04 2.12
N ALA A 125 -3.66 4.22 0.83
CA ALA A 125 -5.03 4.54 0.41
C ALA A 125 -6.04 3.48 0.89
N ILE A 126 -5.69 2.19 0.77
CA ILE A 126 -6.53 1.07 1.22
C ILE A 126 -6.67 1.08 2.75
N LEU A 127 -5.56 1.18 3.48
CA LEU A 127 -5.58 1.19 4.95
C LEU A 127 -6.36 2.40 5.49
N SER A 128 -6.20 3.57 4.88
CA SER A 128 -6.93 4.80 5.22
C SER A 128 -8.43 4.62 5.06
N SER A 129 -8.87 4.01 3.94
CA SER A 129 -10.28 3.70 3.71
C SER A 129 -10.85 2.68 4.72
N LEU A 130 -10.08 1.65 5.07
CA LEU A 130 -10.51 0.64 6.04
C LEU A 130 -10.66 1.22 7.45
N LEU A 131 -9.75 2.11 7.82
CA LEU A 131 -9.68 2.76 9.13
C LEU A 131 -10.50 4.06 9.21
N SER A 132 -11.11 4.50 8.11
CA SER A 132 -11.83 5.78 8.02
C SER A 132 -10.97 6.98 8.44
N THR A 133 -9.71 7.00 7.98
CA THR A 133 -8.74 8.08 8.22
C THR A 133 -8.35 8.72 6.90
N ILE A 134 -7.85 9.95 6.98
CA ILE A 134 -7.22 10.61 5.85
C ILE A 134 -5.80 10.01 5.66
N PRO A 135 -5.34 9.77 4.42
CA PRO A 135 -3.99 9.28 4.14
C PRO A 135 -2.85 10.00 4.86
N SER A 136 -2.90 11.33 4.95
CA SER A 136 -1.90 12.12 5.69
C SER A 136 -1.81 11.70 7.16
N ASP A 137 -2.95 11.52 7.82
CA ASP A 137 -3.01 11.15 9.24
C ASP A 137 -2.47 9.72 9.45
N LEU A 138 -2.73 8.82 8.50
CA LEU A 138 -2.16 7.48 8.52
C LEU A 138 -0.63 7.53 8.34
N CYS A 139 -0.13 8.38 7.43
CA CYS A 139 1.32 8.57 7.26
C CYS A 139 1.98 9.05 8.56
N GLU A 140 1.39 10.05 9.23
CA GLU A 140 1.86 10.52 10.54
C GLU A 140 1.86 9.41 11.59
N ARG A 141 0.78 8.60 11.64
CA ARG A 141 0.69 7.47 12.57
C ARG A 141 1.77 6.41 12.32
N ILE A 142 2.03 6.08 11.05
CA ILE A 142 3.09 5.14 10.65
C ILE A 142 4.45 5.66 11.14
N ARG A 143 4.77 6.93 10.87
CA ARG A 143 6.01 7.56 11.33
C ARG A 143 6.12 7.56 12.86
N ALA A 144 5.04 7.87 13.57
CA ALA A 144 5.00 7.87 15.03
C ALA A 144 5.25 6.49 15.66
N GLN A 145 4.97 5.41 14.92
CA GLN A 145 5.27 4.03 15.32
C GLN A 145 6.66 3.55 14.88
N GLY A 146 7.53 4.47 14.40
CA GLY A 146 8.88 4.15 13.95
C GLY A 146 8.98 3.71 12.49
N GLY A 147 7.92 3.97 11.71
CA GLY A 147 7.88 3.65 10.30
C GLY A 147 8.59 4.66 9.38
N GLU A 148 9.27 4.16 8.34
CA GLU A 148 9.91 4.86 7.23
C GLU A 148 9.07 4.86 5.92
N LEU A 149 8.51 6.00 5.55
CA LEU A 149 7.74 6.16 4.30
C LEU A 149 8.61 6.70 3.16
N PRO A 150 8.22 6.47 1.88
CA PRO A 150 8.85 7.08 0.72
C PRO A 150 9.18 8.57 0.89
N SER A 151 10.45 8.97 0.71
CA SER A 151 10.88 10.38 0.84
C SER A 151 10.09 11.30 -0.10
N CYS A 152 9.71 10.79 -1.27
CA CYS A 152 8.90 11.50 -2.25
C CYS A 152 7.49 11.89 -1.75
N PHE A 153 7.03 11.36 -0.61
CA PHE A 153 5.78 11.79 0.02
C PHE A 153 5.91 13.14 0.74
N GLU A 154 7.14 13.57 1.05
CA GLU A 154 7.47 14.83 1.71
C GLU A 154 7.93 15.91 0.71
N GLU A 155 8.17 15.53 -0.54
CA GLU A 155 8.65 16.42 -1.60
C GLU A 155 7.48 17.18 -2.24
N GLU A 156 7.33 18.46 -1.88
CA GLU A 156 6.33 19.34 -2.50
C GLU A 156 6.54 19.42 -4.02
N GLY A 157 5.47 19.13 -4.78
CA GLY A 157 5.51 19.06 -6.24
C GLY A 157 5.77 17.66 -6.81
N HIS A 158 6.09 16.67 -5.97
CA HIS A 158 6.08 15.26 -6.38
C HIS A 158 4.63 14.75 -6.53
N TYR A 159 4.36 13.89 -7.53
CA TYR A 159 3.00 13.39 -7.80
C TYR A 159 2.46 12.43 -6.73
N LEU A 160 3.33 11.92 -5.86
CA LEU A 160 2.98 11.14 -4.67
C LEU A 160 3.10 11.95 -3.36
N TYR A 161 3.21 13.27 -3.45
CA TYR A 161 3.20 14.13 -2.25
C TYR A 161 1.98 13.78 -1.39
N GLU A 162 2.16 13.64 -0.07
CA GLU A 162 1.16 13.02 0.81
C GLU A 162 -0.24 13.67 0.74
N LYS A 163 -0.31 14.97 0.44
CA LYS A 163 -1.59 15.67 0.24
C LYS A 163 -2.30 15.28 -1.06
N GLU A 164 -1.55 14.90 -2.08
CA GLU A 164 -2.09 14.41 -3.36
C GLU A 164 -2.60 12.97 -3.23
N ILE A 165 -2.06 12.16 -2.31
CA ILE A 165 -2.55 10.80 -2.02
C ILE A 165 -4.02 10.84 -1.53
N ASN A 166 -4.46 11.93 -0.91
CA ASN A 166 -5.86 12.12 -0.50
C ASN A 166 -6.83 12.01 -1.69
N SER A 167 -6.41 12.40 -2.89
CA SER A 167 -7.22 12.29 -4.11
C SER A 167 -7.54 10.84 -4.49
N LEU A 168 -6.72 9.88 -4.05
CA LEU A 168 -6.92 8.44 -4.27
C LEU A 168 -8.14 7.92 -3.49
N VAL A 169 -8.48 8.53 -2.35
CA VAL A 169 -9.53 8.04 -1.43
C VAL A 169 -10.84 8.86 -1.51
N TRP A 170 -10.80 10.11 -2.01
CA TRP A 170 -11.92 11.06 -1.93
C TRP A 170 -12.98 10.91 -3.04
N PRO A 171 -13.82 9.86 -2.97
CA PRO A 171 -15.19 10.14 -2.56
C PRO A 171 -15.75 9.07 -1.61
N PHE A 172 -14.89 8.30 -0.94
CA PHE A 172 -15.28 7.20 -0.04
C PHE A 172 -15.25 7.57 1.47
N MET A 173 -14.86 8.80 1.79
CA MET A 173 -15.08 9.43 3.10
C MET A 173 -16.28 10.36 3.01
#